data_AF-A0A1X7T9W4-F1
#
_entry.id   AF-A0A1X7T9W4-F1
#
_cell.length_a   1.000
_cell.length_b   1.000
_cell.length_c   1.000
_cell.angle_alpha   90.00
_cell.angle_beta   90.00
_cell.angle_gamma   90.00
#
_symmetry.space_group_name_H-M   'P 1'
#
loop_
_entity.id
_entity.type
_entity.pdbx_description
1 polymer ?
#
loop_
_entity_poly.entity_id
_entity_poly.type
_entity_poly.pdbx_seq_one_letter_code
_entity_poly.pdbx_strand_id
1 'polypeptide(L)'
;AFIGNDYFCESANPTDQHEHSVLYTSDPLWDGKGCGSLEVVCCTSRPSLPWFHKVLGTTTTDYLELRVCGDQTTTDENVPVSFYELYVK
;
A
#
# COMPACT_ATOMS: atom_id res chain seq x y z
N ALA A 1 12.86 1.62 11.14
CA ALA A 1 11.89 0.79 10.41
C ALA A 1 12.32 0.72 8.96
N PHE A 2 12.24 -0.46 8.34
CA PHE A 2 12.79 -0.76 7.01
C PHE A 2 12.11 0.00 5.86
N ILE A 3 10.82 0.33 5.98
CA ILE A 3 9.98 0.92 4.92
C ILE A 3 10.00 2.46 4.92
N GLY A 4 10.55 3.10 5.96
CA GLY A 4 10.62 4.56 6.05
C GLY A 4 9.24 5.23 5.96
N ASN A 5 9.14 6.29 5.15
CA ASN A 5 7.89 7.04 4.91
C ASN A 5 7.28 6.73 3.53
N ASP A 6 7.75 5.67 2.86
CA ASP A 6 7.34 5.31 1.50
C ASP A 6 6.32 4.16 1.54
N TYR A 7 5.25 4.37 2.30
CA TYR A 7 4.13 3.42 2.44
C TYR A 7 2.79 4.13 2.28
N PHE A 8 1.75 3.34 1.97
CA PHE A 8 0.36 3.77 2.03
C PHE A 8 -0.31 3.08 3.22
N CYS A 9 -1.09 3.81 4.01
CA CYS A 9 -1.62 3.28 5.28
C CYS A 9 -2.99 2.59 5.16
N GLU A 10 -3.53 2.44 3.95
CA GLU A 10 -4.82 1.78 3.72
C GLU A 10 -4.71 0.27 3.53
N SER A 11 -5.56 -0.50 4.22
CA SER A 11 -5.47 -1.96 4.39
C SER A 11 -6.75 -2.75 4.03
N ALA A 12 -7.81 -2.06 3.60
CA ALA A 12 -9.15 -2.56 3.32
C ALA A 12 -9.87 -3.17 4.55
N ASN A 13 -9.25 -3.08 5.73
CA ASN A 13 -9.81 -3.60 6.96
C ASN A 13 -10.64 -2.51 7.64
N PRO A 14 -11.98 -2.61 7.62
CA PRO A 14 -12.85 -1.55 8.11
C PRO A 14 -12.93 -1.48 9.65
N THR A 15 -12.07 -2.21 10.36
CA THR A 15 -12.09 -2.36 11.81
C THR A 15 -10.78 -1.90 12.45
N ASP A 16 -10.79 -1.72 13.77
CA ASP A 16 -9.59 -1.42 14.55
C ASP A 16 -8.83 -2.69 15.01
N GLN A 17 -9.30 -3.87 14.59
CA GLN A 17 -8.72 -5.16 14.94
C GLN A 17 -7.79 -5.63 13.83
N HIS A 18 -6.64 -6.16 14.23
CA HIS A 18 -5.73 -6.80 13.31
C HIS A 18 -6.27 -8.19 12.87
N GLU A 19 -6.34 -8.46 11.57
CA GLU A 19 -6.80 -9.74 11.01
C GLU A 19 -5.72 -10.39 10.12
N HIS A 20 -5.25 -11.58 10.50
CA HIS A 20 -4.14 -12.29 9.84
C HIS A 20 -4.58 -13.24 8.70
N SER A 21 -5.87 -13.35 8.37
CA SER A 21 -6.33 -14.39 7.41
C SER A 21 -7.56 -14.00 6.61
N VAL A 22 -7.87 -12.71 6.59
CA VAL A 22 -9.03 -12.16 5.87
C VAL A 22 -8.53 -11.19 4.82
N LEU A 23 -8.82 -11.51 3.56
CA LEU A 23 -8.63 -10.57 2.46
C LEU A 23 -9.97 -9.87 2.18
N TYR A 24 -10.03 -8.57 2.45
CA TYR A 24 -11.21 -7.74 2.22
C TYR A 24 -11.32 -7.30 0.76
N THR A 25 -11.77 -8.20 -0.12
CA THR A 25 -11.88 -7.90 -1.56
C THR A 25 -13.01 -6.94 -1.93
N SER A 26 -13.91 -6.64 -0.99
CA SER A 26 -15.05 -5.72 -1.20
C SER A 26 -14.67 -4.25 -1.11
N ASP A 27 -13.53 -3.95 -0.49
CA ASP A 27 -13.01 -2.59 -0.37
C ASP A 27 -11.76 -2.46 -1.24
N PRO A 28 -11.86 -1.88 -2.45
CA PRO A 28 -10.72 -1.74 -3.34
C PRO A 28 -9.64 -0.86 -2.71
N LEU A 29 -8.53 -1.49 -2.35
CA LEU A 29 -7.36 -0.78 -1.83
C LEU A 29 -6.95 0.37 -2.74
N TRP A 30 -6.61 1.50 -2.10
CA TRP A 30 -5.97 2.66 -2.70
C TRP A 30 -6.83 3.47 -3.69
N ASP A 31 -8.13 3.20 -3.85
CA ASP A 31 -8.97 3.97 -4.78
C ASP A 31 -9.46 5.32 -4.22
N GLY A 32 -9.23 5.56 -2.93
CA GLY A 32 -9.63 6.78 -2.21
C GLY A 32 -11.14 6.84 -1.91
N LYS A 33 -11.83 5.71 -2.02
CA LYS A 33 -13.25 5.50 -1.73
C LYS A 33 -13.36 4.36 -0.72
N GLY A 34 -14.58 4.04 -0.31
CA GLY A 34 -14.84 2.94 0.65
C GLY A 34 -14.44 3.24 2.10
N CYS A 35 -13.58 4.23 2.31
CA CYS A 35 -12.94 4.56 3.57
C CYS A 35 -13.91 4.72 4.74
N GLY A 36 -13.79 3.81 5.70
CA GLY A 36 -14.46 3.91 6.98
C GLY A 36 -13.95 5.09 7.80
N SER A 37 -14.63 5.37 8.92
CA SER A 37 -14.19 6.41 9.86
C SER A 37 -12.78 6.18 10.43
N LEU A 38 -12.32 4.92 10.43
CA LEU A 38 -11.00 4.52 10.91
C LEU A 38 -9.88 4.76 9.86
N GLU A 39 -10.24 4.85 8.59
CA GLU A 39 -9.31 4.93 7.45
C GLU A 39 -9.24 6.35 6.85
N VAL A 40 -10.09 7.28 7.35
CA VAL A 40 -10.21 8.65 6.83
C VAL A 40 -8.88 9.37 6.67
N VAL A 41 -7.95 9.21 7.61
CA VAL A 41 -6.63 9.85 7.53
C VAL A 41 -5.81 9.27 6.37
N CYS A 42 -5.88 7.95 6.16
CA CYS A 42 -5.22 7.27 5.04
C CYS A 42 -5.80 7.65 3.70
N CYS A 43 -7.12 7.75 3.62
CA CYS A 43 -7.80 8.13 2.37
C CYS A 43 -7.73 9.62 2.02
N THR A 44 -7.47 10.49 3.00
CA THR A 44 -7.35 11.93 2.73
C THR A 44 -5.90 12.41 2.67
N SER A 45 -4.93 11.59 3.09
CA SER A 45 -3.51 11.88 2.98
C SER A 45 -3.04 11.76 1.51
N ARG A 46 -3.11 12.89 0.81
CA ARG A 46 -2.57 13.09 -0.54
C ARG A 46 -1.04 13.05 -0.51
N PRO A 47 -0.36 12.43 -1.51
CA PRO A 47 -0.64 12.68 -2.94
C PRO A 47 -0.94 11.45 -3.83
N SER A 48 -0.94 10.23 -3.31
CA SER A 48 -0.86 8.99 -4.11
C SER A 48 -2.17 8.19 -4.14
N LEU A 49 -3.27 8.83 -4.54
CA LEU A 49 -4.51 8.15 -4.90
C LEU A 49 -4.77 8.36 -6.40
N PRO A 50 -5.24 7.35 -7.16
CA PRO A 50 -5.73 6.05 -6.70
C PRO A 50 -4.66 4.92 -6.68
N TRP A 51 -3.37 5.27 -6.73
CA TRP A 51 -2.27 4.30 -6.75
C TRP A 51 -1.14 4.80 -5.87
N PHE A 52 -0.48 3.90 -5.15
CA PHE A 52 0.81 4.20 -4.57
C PHE A 52 1.76 4.68 -5.67
N HIS A 53 2.14 5.95 -5.60
CA HIS A 53 2.94 6.62 -6.62
C HIS A 53 4.06 7.38 -5.92
N LYS A 54 5.29 6.96 -6.23
CA LYS A 54 6.51 7.57 -5.70
C LYS A 54 7.31 8.16 -6.84
N VAL A 55 7.51 9.48 -6.79
CA VAL A 55 8.49 10.15 -7.64
C VAL A 55 9.84 10.13 -6.93
N LEU A 56 10.82 9.48 -7.55
CA LEU A 56 12.22 9.59 -7.12
C LEU A 56 12.72 10.97 -7.58
N GLY A 57 12.77 11.93 -6.67
CA GLY A 57 13.09 13.35 -6.93
C GLY A 57 14.54 13.62 -7.36
N THR A 58 15.26 12.60 -7.81
CA THR A 58 16.64 12.67 -8.28
C THR A 58 16.82 11.72 -9.45
N THR A 59 17.67 12.10 -10.40
CA THR A 59 18.21 11.17 -11.39
C THR A 59 19.07 10.13 -10.69
N THR A 60 18.98 8.87 -11.12
CA THR A 60 19.83 7.79 -10.62
C THR A 60 20.25 6.87 -11.77
N THR A 61 21.41 6.23 -11.63
CA THR A 61 21.88 5.12 -12.47
C THR A 61 21.83 3.79 -11.72
N ASP A 62 21.41 3.81 -10.46
CA ASP A 62 21.32 2.62 -9.63
C ASP A 62 20.13 1.74 -10.04
N TYR A 63 20.20 0.46 -9.68
CA TYR A 63 19.06 -0.44 -9.83
C TYR A 63 17.92 -0.02 -8.91
N LEU A 64 16.70 -0.03 -9.45
CA LEU A 64 15.48 0.16 -8.68
C LEU A 64 14.96 -1.19 -8.22
N GLU A 65 14.57 -1.27 -6.96
CA GLU A 65 14.04 -2.47 -6.33
C GLU A 65 12.69 -2.15 -5.70
N LEU A 66 11.68 -2.97 -6.02
CA LEU A 66 10.39 -2.98 -5.35
C LEU A 66 10.34 -4.19 -4.42
N ARG A 67 10.10 -3.98 -3.12
CA ARG A 67 9.96 -5.04 -2.13
C ARG A 67 8.55 -5.06 -1.56
N VAL A 68 7.94 -6.23 -1.53
CA VAL A 68 6.75 -6.51 -0.73
C VAL A 68 7.22 -7.14 0.57
N CYS A 69 6.94 -6.50 1.70
CA CYS A 69 7.37 -6.96 3.02
C CYS A 69 6.17 -7.54 3.76
N GLY A 70 6.35 -8.75 4.31
CA GLY A 70 5.50 -9.33 5.34
C GLY A 70 6.32 -9.50 6.63
N ASP A 71 5.67 -9.52 7.79
CA ASP A 71 6.33 -9.83 9.06
C ASP A 71 6.18 -11.30 9.49
N GLN A 72 5.32 -12.06 8.79
CA GLN A 72 5.10 -13.50 8.97
C GLN A 72 5.45 -14.32 7.72
N THR A 73 5.17 -15.62 7.79
CA THR A 73 5.29 -16.57 6.68
C THR A 73 4.11 -16.43 5.71
N THR A 74 4.15 -17.12 4.57
CA THR A 74 3.11 -16.99 3.52
C THR A 74 1.73 -17.56 3.90
N THR A 75 1.52 -18.00 5.14
CA THR A 75 0.29 -18.67 5.59
C THR A 75 -0.75 -17.72 6.18
N ASP A 76 -0.34 -16.53 6.62
CA ASP A 76 -1.14 -15.63 7.46
C ASP A 76 -0.90 -14.14 7.18
N GLU A 77 -0.38 -13.84 5.99
CA GLU A 77 -0.35 -12.49 5.42
C GLU A 77 -0.72 -12.57 3.94
N ASN A 78 -1.80 -11.89 3.54
CA ASN A 78 -2.24 -11.89 2.15
C ASN A 78 -2.03 -10.50 1.54
N VAL A 79 -0.96 -10.37 0.74
CA VAL A 79 -0.64 -9.13 0.02
C VAL A 79 -0.60 -9.40 -1.48
N PRO A 80 -1.76 -9.47 -2.16
CA PRO A 80 -1.79 -9.69 -3.60
C PRO A 80 -1.28 -8.45 -4.34
N VAL A 81 -0.21 -8.60 -5.12
CA VAL A 81 0.25 -7.58 -6.08
C VAL A 81 -0.15 -8.03 -7.48
N SER A 82 -1.11 -7.31 -8.08
CA SER A 82 -1.62 -7.66 -9.41
C SER A 82 -0.76 -7.11 -10.54
N PHE A 83 -0.28 -5.88 -10.40
CA PHE A 83 0.65 -5.25 -11.35
C PHE A 83 1.40 -4.09 -10.68
N TYR A 84 2.51 -3.69 -11.30
CA TYR A 84 3.26 -2.48 -10.97
C TYR A 84 3.80 -1.87 -12.25
N GLU A 85 4.03 -0.56 -12.24
CA GLU A 85 4.54 0.17 -13.41
C GLU A 85 5.75 1.00 -13.00
N LEU A 86 6.75 1.05 -13.87
CA LEU A 86 7.93 1.87 -13.70
C LEU A 86 8.05 2.85 -14.87
N TYR A 87 8.04 4.14 -14.54
CA TYR A 87 8.14 5.22 -15.51
C TYR A 87 9.52 5.85 -15.45
N VAL A 88 10.22 5.87 -16.59
CA VAL A 88 11.52 6.53 -16.76
C VAL A 88 11.33 7.71 -17.71
N LYS A 89 11.84 8.88 -17.34
CA LYS A 89 11.76 10.12 -18.13
C LYS A 89 12.98 10.31 -19.01
#